data_AF-A0A2T0SMJ6-F1
#
_entry.id   AF-A0A2T0SMJ6-F1
#
_cell.length_a   1.000
_cell.length_b   1.000
_cell.length_c   1.000
_cell.angle_alpha   90.00
_cell.angle_beta   90.00
_cell.angle_gamma   90.00
#
_symmetry.space_group_name_H-M   'P 1'
#
loop_
_entity.id
_entity.type
_entity.pdbx_description
1 polymer ?
#
loop_
_entity_poly.entity_id
_entity_poly.type
_entity_poly.pdbx_seq_one_letter_code
_entity_poly.pdbx_strand_id
1 'polypeptide(L)'
;MNADLDALGDHLARIAANPPCTTGELVAALEGLAKLSNQWSEVLESLQDPTRRLVGPAAASSVVVAARRAEESFVELEITLGDAQAAHPRVADHRSRRIAG
;
A
#
# COMPACT_ATOMS: atom_id res chain seq x y z
N MET A 1 20.71 7.20 10.14
CA MET A 1 19.24 7.23 10.26
C MET A 1 18.64 7.63 8.91
N ASN A 2 18.86 6.79 7.88
CA ASN A 2 18.43 6.99 6.48
C ASN A 2 18.33 5.67 5.72
N ALA A 3 19.05 4.63 6.16
CA ALA A 3 19.08 3.30 5.54
C ALA A 3 17.68 2.68 5.35
N ASP A 4 16.73 2.91 6.26
CA ASP A 4 15.37 2.36 6.12
C ASP A 4 14.55 3.06 5.02
N LEU A 5 14.72 4.38 4.86
CA LEU A 5 14.10 5.16 3.78
C LEU A 5 14.74 4.83 2.44
N ASP A 6 16.06 4.66 2.40
CA ASP A 6 16.79 4.23 1.21
C ASP A 6 16.36 2.80 0.80
N ALA A 7 16.25 1.88 1.77
CA ALA A 7 15.76 0.52 1.53
C ALA A 7 14.31 0.48 1.03
N LEU A 8 13.46 1.38 1.54
CA LEU A 8 12.10 1.55 1.03
C LEU A 8 12.11 2.08 -0.41
N GLY A 9 12.93 3.09 -0.72
CA GLY A 9 13.12 3.60 -2.07
C GLY A 9 13.57 2.51 -3.04
N ASP A 10 14.55 1.71 -2.65
CA ASP A 10 15.04 0.56 -3.42
C ASP A 10 13.96 -0.52 -3.59
N HIS A 11 13.10 -0.73 -2.59
CA HIS A 11 11.98 -1.65 -2.71
C HIS A 11 10.94 -1.17 -3.73
N LEU A 12 10.54 0.10 -3.67
CA LEU A 12 9.61 0.70 -4.65
C LEU A 12 10.18 0.68 -6.06
N ALA A 13 11.47 1.01 -6.21
CA ALA A 13 12.16 0.95 -7.50
C ALA A 13 12.16 -0.47 -8.08
N ARG A 14 12.32 -1.50 -7.24
CA ARG A 14 12.27 -2.91 -7.68
C ARG A 14 10.88 -3.31 -8.17
N ILE A 15 9.81 -2.87 -7.52
CA ILE A 15 8.42 -3.13 -7.97
C ILE A 15 8.18 -2.49 -9.34
N ALA A 16 8.63 -1.24 -9.53
CA ALA A 16 8.45 -0.54 -10.81
C ALA A 16 9.29 -1.18 -11.94
N ALA A 17 10.51 -1.62 -11.64
CA ALA A 17 11.41 -2.24 -12.62
C ALA A 17 11.01 -3.69 -12.97
N ASN A 18 10.42 -4.41 -12.02
CA ASN A 18 9.98 -5.79 -12.18
C ASN A 18 8.51 -5.91 -11.77
N PRO A 19 7.57 -5.51 -12.66
CA PRO A 19 6.16 -5.57 -12.35
C PRO A 19 5.73 -7.02 -12.07
N PRO A 20 4.76 -7.25 -11.16
CA PRO A 20 4.26 -8.58 -10.84
C PRO A 20 3.78 -9.35 -12.08
N CYS A 21 4.22 -10.59 -12.22
CA CYS A 21 3.87 -11.49 -13.32
C CYS A 21 2.83 -12.54 -12.90
N THR A 22 2.65 -12.74 -11.60
CA THR A 22 1.67 -13.68 -11.04
C THR A 22 0.72 -12.98 -10.08
N THR A 23 -0.47 -13.57 -9.87
CA THR A 23 -1.43 -13.05 -8.89
C THR A 23 -0.85 -13.05 -7.47
N GLY A 24 -0.03 -14.04 -7.10
CA GLY A 24 0.64 -14.07 -5.80
C GLY A 24 1.64 -12.93 -5.62
N GLU A 25 2.44 -12.64 -6.66
CA GLU A 25 3.35 -11.48 -6.65
C GLU A 25 2.58 -10.16 -6.58
N LEU A 26 1.44 -10.06 -7.27
CA LEU A 26 0.59 -8.87 -7.25
C LEU A 26 -0.01 -8.64 -5.86
N VAL A 27 -0.55 -9.69 -5.23
CA VAL A 27 -1.07 -9.65 -3.87
C VAL A 27 0.01 -9.17 -2.89
N ALA A 28 1.21 -9.75 -2.95
CA ALA A 28 2.32 -9.36 -2.08
C ALA A 28 2.74 -7.88 -2.28
N ALA A 29 2.75 -7.41 -3.54
CA ALA A 29 3.06 -6.02 -3.84
C ALA A 29 1.96 -5.07 -3.30
N LEU A 30 0.69 -5.41 -3.49
CA LEU A 30 -0.45 -4.62 -2.99
C LEU A 30 -0.47 -4.55 -1.45
N GLU A 31 -0.24 -5.66 -0.76
CA GLU A 31 -0.12 -5.69 0.71
C GLU A 31 0.99 -4.76 1.21
N GLY A 32 2.16 -4.80 0.57
CA GLY A 32 3.29 -3.93 0.91
C GLY A 32 2.97 -2.45 0.70
N LEU A 33 2.34 -2.12 -0.44
CA LEU A 33 1.97 -0.74 -0.78
C LEU A 33 0.84 -0.21 0.11
N ALA A 34 -0.16 -1.02 0.47
CA ALA A 34 -1.23 -0.63 1.38
C ALA A 34 -0.66 -0.28 2.77
N LYS A 35 0.19 -1.16 3.32
CA LYS A 35 0.88 -0.89 4.58
C LYS A 35 1.71 0.39 4.53
N LEU A 36 2.41 0.62 3.42
CA LEU A 36 3.20 1.84 3.24
C LEU A 36 2.32 3.10 3.19
N SER A 37 1.23 3.08 2.44
CA SER A 37 0.30 4.21 2.34
C SER A 37 -0.30 4.56 3.71
N ASN A 38 -0.67 3.57 4.52
CA ASN A 38 -1.15 3.80 5.89
C ASN A 38 -0.07 4.47 6.76
N GLN A 39 1.15 3.93 6.77
CA GLN A 39 2.27 4.52 7.52
C GLN A 39 2.61 5.93 7.04
N TRP A 40 2.51 6.18 5.74
CA TRP A 40 2.74 7.50 5.18
C TRP A 40 1.67 8.51 5.62
N SER A 41 0.40 8.11 5.71
CA SER A 41 -0.66 8.95 6.28
C SER A 41 -0.34 9.33 7.73
N GLU A 42 0.00 8.35 8.57
CA GLU A 42 0.36 8.58 9.98
C GLU A 42 1.55 9.55 10.13
N VAL A 43 2.58 9.40 9.28
CA VAL A 43 3.73 10.32 9.26
C VAL A 43 3.27 11.73 8.89
N LEU A 44 2.45 11.90 7.85
CA LEU A 44 1.95 13.20 7.43
C LEU A 44 1.07 13.86 8.50
N GLU A 45 0.20 13.11 9.17
CA GLU A 45 -0.61 13.60 10.29
C GLU A 45 0.28 14.14 11.42
N SER A 46 1.35 13.41 11.76
CA SER A 46 2.30 13.84 12.81
C SER A 46 3.01 15.18 12.47
N LEU A 47 3.08 15.55 11.19
CA LEU A 47 3.70 16.78 10.72
C LEU A 47 2.76 17.98 10.74
N GLN A 48 1.46 17.81 10.97
CA GLN A 48 0.49 18.90 10.99
C GLN A 48 0.85 19.97 12.04
N ASP A 49 1.01 19.56 13.30
CA ASP A 49 1.29 20.47 14.42
C ASP A 49 2.67 21.16 14.31
N PRO A 50 3.76 20.44 13.99
CA PRO A 50 5.04 21.07 13.68
C PRO A 50 4.94 22.08 12.54
N THR A 51 4.24 21.74 11.44
CA THR A 51 4.07 22.63 10.29
C THR A 51 3.28 23.87 10.67
N ARG A 52 2.21 23.72 11.46
CA ARG A 52 1.41 24.84 11.96
C ARG A 52 2.27 25.80 12.79
N ARG A 53 3.09 25.26 13.69
CA ARG A 53 3.95 26.03 14.59
C ARG A 53 5.10 26.74 13.87
N LEU A 54 5.71 26.10 12.86
CA LEU A 54 6.93 26.58 12.21
C LEU A 54 6.67 27.42 10.96
N VAL A 55 5.60 27.11 10.22
CA VAL A 55 5.33 27.71 8.90
C VAL A 55 3.99 28.46 8.91
N GLY A 56 3.00 27.95 9.65
CA GLY A 56 1.71 28.58 9.83
C GLY A 56 0.53 27.72 9.38
N PRO A 57 -0.71 28.22 9.60
CA PRO A 57 -1.92 27.43 9.43
C PRO A 57 -2.19 27.00 7.99
N ALA A 58 -1.84 27.82 6.99
CA ALA A 58 -2.06 27.47 5.59
C ALA A 58 -1.24 26.24 5.16
N ALA A 59 0.04 26.19 5.54
CA ALA A 59 0.91 25.05 5.25
C ALA A 59 0.45 23.79 6.01
N ALA A 60 0.00 23.93 7.25
CA ALA A 60 -0.55 22.81 8.02
C ALA A 60 -1.80 22.21 7.35
N SER A 61 -2.69 23.05 6.80
CA SER A 61 -3.84 22.56 6.02
C SER A 61 -3.41 21.78 4.78
N SER A 62 -2.32 22.17 4.11
CA SER A 62 -1.78 21.40 2.98
C SER A 62 -1.26 20.03 3.41
N VAL A 63 -0.64 19.92 4.59
CA VAL A 63 -0.20 18.63 5.16
C VAL A 63 -1.39 17.73 5.48
N VAL A 64 -2.47 18.27 6.03
CA VAL A 64 -3.72 17.53 6.26
C VAL A 64 -4.30 16.97 4.95
N VAL A 65 -4.29 17.77 3.87
CA VAL A 65 -4.74 17.30 2.55
C VAL A 65 -3.84 16.18 2.04
N ALA A 66 -2.53 16.27 2.25
CA ALA A 66 -1.61 15.21 1.86
C ALA A 66 -1.85 13.91 2.63
N ALA A 67 -2.05 13.99 3.95
CA ALA A 67 -2.36 12.83 4.80
C ALA A 67 -3.63 12.13 4.33
N ARG A 68 -4.71 12.89 4.14
CA ARG A 68 -5.98 12.35 3.63
C ARG A 68 -5.83 11.66 2.27
N ARG A 69 -5.00 12.18 1.37
CA ARG A 69 -4.75 11.53 0.08
C ARG A 69 -3.96 10.23 0.21
N ALA A 70 -3.07 10.13 1.20
CA ALA A 70 -2.37 8.89 1.52
C ALA A 70 -3.34 7.85 2.10
N GLU A 71 -4.25 8.26 2.99
CA GLU A 71 -5.34 7.43 3.51
C GLU A 71 -6.28 6.94 2.39
N GLU A 72 -6.73 7.84 1.50
CA GLU A 72 -7.54 7.49 0.33
C GLU A 72 -6.81 6.47 -0.56
N SER A 73 -5.50 6.64 -0.77
CA SER A 73 -4.69 5.67 -1.52
C SER A 73 -4.60 4.31 -0.82
N PHE A 74 -4.48 4.28 0.51
CA PHE A 74 -4.51 3.05 1.30
C PHE A 74 -5.85 2.30 1.12
N VAL A 75 -6.98 3.00 1.25
CA VAL A 75 -8.31 2.39 1.12
C VAL A 75 -8.49 1.74 -0.26
N GLU A 76 -8.11 2.44 -1.33
CA GLU A 76 -8.23 1.90 -2.69
C GLU A 76 -7.30 0.70 -2.93
N LEU A 77 -6.11 0.69 -2.31
CA LEU A 77 -5.19 -0.45 -2.37
C LEU A 77 -5.76 -1.67 -1.62
N GLU A 78 -6.39 -1.49 -0.47
CA GLU A 78 -7.05 -2.57 0.28
C GLU A 78 -8.23 -3.15 -0.50
N ILE A 79 -9.03 -2.30 -1.17
CA ILE A 79 -10.11 -2.75 -2.05
C ILE A 79 -9.53 -3.60 -3.19
N THR A 80 -8.50 -3.09 -3.86
CA THR A 80 -7.83 -3.78 -4.96
C THR A 80 -7.21 -5.11 -4.50
N LEU A 81 -6.64 -5.13 -3.30
CA LEU A 81 -6.08 -6.34 -2.68
C LEU A 81 -7.19 -7.39 -2.44
N GLY A 82 -8.33 -6.98 -1.90
CA GLY A 82 -9.50 -7.85 -1.71
C GLY A 82 -9.97 -8.46 -3.04
N ASP A 83 -10.05 -7.64 -4.09
CA ASP A 83 -10.41 -8.11 -5.43
C ASP A 83 -9.37 -9.09 -6.00
N ALA A 84 -8.08 -8.80 -5.85
CA ALA A 84 -6.99 -9.68 -6.31
C ALA A 84 -6.98 -11.02 -5.57
N GLN A 85 -7.22 -11.02 -4.26
CA GLN A 85 -7.34 -12.23 -3.44
C GLN A 85 -8.58 -13.05 -3.82
N ALA A 86 -9.71 -12.40 -4.10
CA ALA A 86 -10.92 -13.08 -4.57
C ALA A 86 -10.74 -13.67 -5.98
N ALA A 87 -10.03 -12.95 -6.85
CA ALA A 87 -9.62 -13.39 -8.19
C ALA A 87 -8.49 -14.44 -8.18
N HIS A 88 -7.99 -14.83 -7.01
CA HIS A 88 -7.08 -15.95 -6.80
C HIS A 88 -7.84 -17.24 -6.33
N PRO A 89 -8.81 -17.79 -7.10
CA PRO A 89 -9.58 -18.94 -6.64
C PRO A 89 -8.80 -20.26 -6.78
N ARG A 90 -8.73 -21.02 -5.67
CA ARG A 90 -9.04 -22.47 -5.58
C ARG A 90 -8.66 -23.40 -6.74
N VAL A 91 -7.52 -23.22 -7.42
CA VAL A 91 -7.03 -24.18 -8.44
C VAL A 91 -6.75 -25.58 -7.84
N ALA A 92 -6.74 -25.72 -6.50
CA ALA A 92 -6.58 -27.00 -5.82
C ALA A 92 -7.88 -27.83 -5.65
N ASP A 93 -9.08 -27.29 -5.85
CA ASP A 93 -10.32 -27.98 -5.40
C ASP A 93 -11.18 -28.64 -6.50
N HIS A 94 -10.72 -28.65 -7.76
CA HIS A 94 -11.45 -29.32 -8.87
C HIS A 94 -10.86 -30.66 -9.31
N ARG A 95 -9.76 -31.14 -8.71
CA ARG A 95 -9.15 -32.44 -9.05
C ARG A 95 -9.57 -33.60 -8.13
N SER A 96 -10.10 -33.32 -6.94
CA SER A 96 -10.50 -34.37 -5.96
C SER A 96 -11.94 -34.86 -6.10
N ARG A 97 -12.79 -34.21 -6.92
CA ARG A 97 -14.21 -34.62 -7.12
C ARG A 97 -14.49 -35.47 -8.36
N ARG A 98 -13.47 -35.83 -9.16
CA ARG A 98 -13.64 -36.68 -10.36
C ARG A 98 -13.17 -38.13 -10.22
N ILE A 99 -12.73 -38.53 -9.03
CA ILE A 99 -12.28 -39.91 -8.73
C ILE A 99 -13.18 -40.65 -7.72
N ALA A 100 -14.30 -40.03 -7.33
CA ALA A 100 -15.32 -40.65 -6.51
C ALA A 100 -16.70 -40.20 -7.04
N GLY A 101 -17.28 -41.01 -7.92
CA GLY A 101 -18.58 -40.78 -8.56
C GLY A 101 -18.77 -41.70 -9.74
#